data_AF-A0A951AVX6-F1
#
_entry.id   AF-A0A951AVX6-F1
#
_cell.length_a   1.000
_cell.length_b   1.000
_cell.length_c   1.000
_cell.angle_alpha   90.00
_cell.angle_beta   90.00
_cell.angle_gamma   90.00
#
_symmetry.space_group_name_H-M   'P 1'
#
loop_
_entity.id
_entity.type
_entity.pdbx_description
1 polymer ?
#
loop_
_entity_poly.entity_id
_entity_poly.type
_entity_poly.pdbx_seq_one_letter_code
_entity_poly.pdbx_strand_id
1 'polypeptide(L)'
;MVGVDADLDVLFDQIKQLRELAGDPDRARDSARVYDFSIRWGTFLRGRLERLDYYYSRGTLTTGEQARYQDLRTELRRALPLVQQLGLGCPNVALDNGSRR
;
A
#
# COMPACT_ATOMS: atom_id res chain seq x y z
N MET A 1 -5.33 7.27 -16.53
CA MET A 1 -3.92 7.11 -16.93
C MET A 1 -3.46 5.77 -16.37
N VAL A 2 -2.96 4.86 -17.21
CA VAL A 2 -2.46 3.55 -16.78
C VAL A 2 -0.94 3.57 -16.95
N GLY A 3 -0.20 3.27 -15.89
CA GLY A 3 1.26 3.32 -15.88
C GLY A 3 1.80 3.20 -14.45
N VAL A 4 3.11 2.98 -14.33
CA VAL A 4 3.80 2.80 -13.04
C VAL A 4 3.58 3.99 -12.11
N ASP A 5 3.80 5.23 -12.59
CA ASP A 5 3.60 6.42 -11.76
C ASP A 5 2.16 6.57 -11.27
N ALA A 6 1.17 6.26 -12.12
CA ALA A 6 -0.24 6.30 -11.74
C ALA A 6 -0.57 5.21 -10.70
N ASP A 7 0.04 4.03 -10.79
CA ASP A 7 -0.12 2.99 -9.78
C ASP A 7 0.50 3.39 -8.44
N LEU A 8 1.69 3.99 -8.48
CA LEU A 8 2.38 4.54 -7.31
C LEU A 8 1.53 5.62 -6.63
N ASP A 9 1.04 6.61 -7.39
CA ASP A 9 0.22 7.70 -6.88
C ASP A 9 -1.02 7.17 -6.16
N VAL A 10 -1.73 6.22 -6.77
CA VAL A 10 -2.93 5.68 -6.14
C VAL A 10 -2.57 4.87 -4.89
N LEU A 11 -1.51 4.07 -4.89
CA LEU A 11 -1.13 3.31 -3.69
C LEU A 11 -0.71 4.21 -2.53
N PHE A 12 0.00 5.31 -2.79
CA PHE A 12 0.28 6.33 -1.77
C PHE A 12 -1.00 6.96 -1.21
N ASP A 13 -1.95 7.31 -2.09
CA ASP A 13 -3.24 7.85 -1.66
C ASP A 13 -4.03 6.85 -0.81
N GLN A 14 -3.98 5.55 -1.13
CA GLN A 14 -4.62 4.52 -0.31
C GLN A 14 -4.00 4.36 1.07
N ILE A 15 -2.68 4.49 1.19
CA ILE A 15 -2.01 4.50 2.50
C ILE A 15 -2.42 5.74 3.30
N LYS A 16 -2.58 6.90 2.64
CA LYS A 16 -3.10 8.10 3.28
C LYS A 16 -4.53 7.89 3.80
N GLN A 17 -5.42 7.36 2.97
CA GLN A 17 -6.81 7.04 3.36
C GLN A 17 -6.85 6.02 4.52
N LEU A 18 -5.96 5.02 4.53
CA LEU A 18 -5.82 4.09 5.64
C LEU A 18 -5.48 4.80 6.95
N ARG A 19 -4.53 5.73 6.93
CA ARG A 19 -4.14 6.52 8.11
C ARG A 19 -5.28 7.40 8.61
N GLU A 20 -6.01 8.03 7.70
CA GLU A 20 -7.19 8.84 8.04
C GLU A 20 -8.31 7.99 8.64
N LEU A 21 -8.57 6.80 8.09
CA LEU A 21 -9.56 5.87 8.60
C LEU A 21 -9.19 5.36 10.00
N ALA A 22 -7.93 4.96 10.20
CA ALA A 22 -7.46 4.43 11.48
C ALA A 22 -7.30 5.52 12.56
N GLY A 23 -7.04 6.77 12.15
CA GLY A 23 -6.85 7.91 13.04
C GLY A 23 -8.14 8.51 13.60
N ASP A 24 -9.30 8.16 13.04
CA ASP A 24 -10.62 8.59 13.50
C ASP A 24 -11.34 7.41 14.18
N PRO A 25 -11.47 7.40 15.52
CA PRO A 25 -12.08 6.29 16.26
C PRO A 25 -13.53 6.00 15.87
N ASP A 26 -14.28 7.02 15.44
CA ASP A 26 -15.68 6.82 15.06
C ASP A 26 -15.77 6.15 13.69
N ARG A 27 -14.91 6.55 12.75
CA ARG A 27 -14.81 5.88 11.44
C ARG A 27 -14.21 4.47 11.53
N ALA A 28 -13.24 4.26 12.42
CA ALA A 28 -12.63 2.96 12.63
C ALA A 28 -13.60 1.92 13.24
N ARG A 29 -14.63 2.39 13.97
CA ARG A 29 -15.70 1.52 14.53
C ARG A 29 -16.85 1.29 13.56
N ASP A 30 -16.98 2.11 12.53
CA ASP A 30 -17.98 1.94 11.48
C ASP A 30 -17.63 0.73 10.60
N SER A 31 -18.26 -0.40 10.90
CA SER A 31 -17.98 -1.68 10.24
C SER A 31 -18.27 -1.65 8.74
N ALA A 32 -19.25 -0.85 8.29
CA ALA A 32 -19.56 -0.72 6.86
C ALA A 32 -18.42 0.01 6.14
N ARG A 33 -17.91 1.10 6.73
CA ARG A 33 -16.76 1.84 6.17
C ARG A 33 -15.48 1.01 6.14
N VAL A 34 -15.19 0.30 7.22
CA VAL A 34 -14.02 -0.58 7.28
C VAL A 34 -14.14 -1.70 6.26
N TYR A 35 -15.32 -2.30 6.11
CA TYR A 35 -15.57 -3.33 5.10
C TYR A 35 -15.37 -2.79 3.67
N ASP A 36 -15.97 -1.65 3.33
CA ASP A 36 -15.81 -1.03 2.01
C ASP A 36 -14.35 -0.67 1.72
N PHE A 37 -13.62 -0.20 2.74
CA PHE A 37 -12.19 0.03 2.61
C PHE A 37 -11.42 -1.26 2.39
N SER A 38 -11.75 -2.34 3.10
CA SER A 38 -11.07 -3.64 2.99
C SER A 38 -11.15 -4.24 1.58
N ILE A 39 -12.30 -4.11 0.92
CA ILE A 39 -12.50 -4.58 -0.46
C ILE A 39 -11.62 -3.79 -1.43
N ARG A 40 -11.61 -2.46 -1.31
CA ARG A 40 -10.76 -1.59 -2.12
C ARG A 40 -9.28 -1.88 -1.89
N TRP A 41 -8.87 -1.97 -0.63
CA TRP A 41 -7.51 -2.27 -0.21
C TRP A 41 -7.02 -3.60 -0.80
N GLY A 42 -7.79 -4.68 -0.67
CA GLY A 42 -7.45 -5.98 -1.23
C GLY A 42 -7.30 -5.96 -2.75
N THR A 43 -8.15 -5.21 -3.45
CA THR A 43 -8.05 -5.01 -4.90
C THR A 43 -6.75 -4.32 -5.30
N PHE A 44 -6.31 -3.32 -4.53
CA PHE A 44 -5.07 -2.61 -4.82
C PHE A 44 -3.83 -3.46 -4.54
N LEU A 45 -3.83 -4.26 -3.49
CA LEU A 45 -2.73 -5.18 -3.19
C LEU A 45 -2.57 -6.23 -4.31
N ARG A 46 -3.66 -6.92 -4.68
CA ARG A 46 -3.60 -7.97 -5.71
C ARG A 46 -3.42 -7.44 -7.13
N GLY A 47 -3.83 -6.22 -7.40
CA GLY A 47 -3.76 -5.64 -8.74
C GLY A 47 -2.49 -4.82 -8.97
N ARG A 48 -2.40 -3.68 -8.26
CA ARG A 48 -1.38 -2.66 -8.55
C ARG A 48 -0.05 -2.97 -7.87
N LEU A 49 -0.11 -3.41 -6.60
CA LEU A 49 1.12 -3.68 -5.85
C LEU A 49 1.89 -4.86 -6.45
N GLU A 50 1.22 -5.97 -6.77
CA GLU A 50 1.84 -7.11 -7.46
C GLU A 50 2.46 -6.70 -8.81
N ARG A 51 1.78 -5.84 -9.58
CA ARG A 51 2.29 -5.34 -10.86
C ARG A 51 3.54 -4.49 -10.70
N LEU A 52 3.59 -3.60 -9.71
CA LEU A 52 4.77 -2.80 -9.42
C LEU A 52 5.95 -3.67 -8.96
N ASP A 53 5.68 -4.67 -8.13
CA ASP A 53 6.70 -5.63 -7.68
C ASP A 53 7.29 -6.44 -8.83
N TYR A 54 6.43 -6.86 -9.77
CA TYR A 54 6.86 -7.50 -11.01
C TYR A 54 7.82 -6.62 -11.82
N TYR A 55 7.49 -5.33 -12.03
CA TYR A 55 8.40 -4.43 -12.76
C TYR A 55 9.69 -4.12 -11.99
N TYR A 56 9.61 -4.00 -10.67
CA TYR A 56 10.76 -3.78 -9.81
C TYR A 56 11.73 -4.96 -9.86
N SER A 57 11.25 -6.19 -9.71
CA SER A 57 12.07 -7.41 -9.77
C SER A 57 12.72 -7.64 -11.13
N ARG A 58 12.13 -7.12 -12.21
CA ARG A 58 12.66 -7.18 -13.57
C ARG A 58 13.62 -6.03 -13.91
N GLY A 59 13.79 -5.05 -13.02
CA GLY A 59 14.63 -3.88 -13.26
C GLY A 59 14.11 -2.97 -14.37
N THR A 60 12.81 -3.03 -14.70
CA THR A 60 12.22 -2.25 -15.81
C THR A 60 11.73 -0.87 -15.39
N LEU A 61 11.75 -0.59 -14.08
CA LEU A 61 11.44 0.74 -13.54
C LEU A 61 12.62 1.69 -13.77
N THR A 62 12.33 2.94 -14.14
CA THR A 62 13.32 4.03 -14.14
C THR A 62 13.86 4.28 -12.74
N THR A 63 15.02 4.93 -12.62
CA THR A 63 15.62 5.26 -11.32
C THR A 63 14.65 6.01 -10.39
N GLY A 64 13.84 6.93 -10.94
CA GLY A 64 12.83 7.66 -10.18
C GLY A 64 11.70 6.76 -9.67
N GLU A 65 11.16 5.92 -10.55
CA GLU A 65 10.10 4.96 -10.17
C GLU A 65 10.59 3.92 -9.17
N GLN A 66 11.84 3.46 -9.29
CA GLN A 66 12.45 2.54 -8.31
C GLN A 66 12.53 3.17 -6.92
N ALA A 67 13.02 4.41 -6.82
CA ALA A 67 13.09 5.13 -5.55
C ALA A 67 11.70 5.30 -4.93
N ARG A 68 10.71 5.74 -5.73
CA ARG A 68 9.32 5.87 -5.28
C ARG A 68 8.70 4.54 -4.84
N TYR A 69 9.02 3.44 -5.52
CA TYR A 69 8.53 2.11 -5.13
C TYR A 69 9.16 1.63 -3.81
N GLN A 70 10.44 1.92 -3.58
CA GLN A 70 11.09 1.65 -2.29
C GLN A 70 10.48 2.46 -1.15
N ASP A 71 10.18 3.74 -1.39
CA ASP A 71 9.43 4.58 -0.44
C ASP A 71 8.04 3.99 -0.16
N LEU A 72 7.34 3.53 -1.20
CA LEU A 72 6.04 2.88 -1.05
C LEU A 72 6.14 1.63 -0.16
N ARG A 73 7.13 0.76 -0.37
CA ARG A 73 7.35 -0.43 0.48
C ARG A 73 7.61 -0.04 1.93
N THR A 74 8.34 1.05 2.16
CA THR A 74 8.58 1.60 3.50
C THR A 74 7.29 2.10 4.16
N GLU A 75 6.46 2.84 3.42
CA GLU A 75 5.19 3.37 3.92
C GLU A 75 4.17 2.24 4.19
N LEU A 76 4.10 1.22 3.33
CA LEU A 76 3.30 0.01 3.56
C LEU A 76 3.73 -0.72 4.84
N ARG A 77 5.04 -0.85 5.07
CA ARG A 77 5.58 -1.46 6.30
C ARG A 77 5.17 -0.68 7.54
N ARG A 78 5.27 0.66 7.49
CA ARG A 78 4.84 1.55 8.59
C ARG A 78 3.34 1.47 8.84
N ALA A 79 2.54 1.16 7.82
CA ALA A 79 1.10 1.04 7.91
C ALA A 79 0.60 -0.34 8.40
N LEU A 80 1.47 -1.36 8.50
CA LEU A 80 1.09 -2.71 8.95
C LEU A 80 0.32 -2.75 10.27
N PRO A 81 0.69 -1.98 11.32
CA PRO A 81 -0.08 -1.96 12.57
C PRO A 81 -1.53 -1.48 12.37
N LEU A 82 -1.76 -0.52 11.46
CA LEU A 82 -3.08 0.00 11.15
C LEU A 82 -3.91 -1.03 10.36
N VAL A 83 -3.27 -1.72 9.41
CA VAL A 83 -3.88 -2.84 8.66
C VAL A 83 -4.34 -3.92 9.64
N GLN A 84 -3.50 -4.29 10.62
CA GLN A 84 -3.83 -5.28 11.63
C GLN A 84 -4.94 -4.80 12.58
N GLN A 85 -4.87 -3.55 13.05
CA GLN A 85 -5.90 -2.93 13.90
C GLN A 85 -7.28 -2.98 13.24
N LEU A 86 -7.34 -2.73 11.93
CA LEU A 86 -8.59 -2.69 11.16
C LEU A 86 -8.97 -4.04 10.54
N GLY A 87 -8.18 -5.10 10.76
CA GLY A 87 -8.45 -6.44 10.20
C GLY A 87 -8.37 -6.51 8.67
N LEU A 88 -7.56 -5.67 8.04
CA LEU A 88 -7.41 -5.61 6.58
C LEU A 88 -6.41 -6.65 6.07
N GLY A 89 -6.45 -6.92 4.76
CA GLY A 89 -5.48 -7.80 4.11
C GLY A 89 -4.06 -7.25 4.15
N CYS A 90 -3.07 -8.09 4.49
CA CYS A 90 -1.66 -7.69 4.47
C CYS A 90 -1.10 -7.62 3.03
N PRO A 91 -0.15 -6.71 2.75
CA PRO A 91 0.61 -6.72 1.50
C PRO A 91 1.29 -8.08 1.27
N ASN A 92 1.26 -8.55 0.03
CA ASN A 92 1.76 -9.88 -0.38
C ASN A 92 3.11 -9.83 -1.11
N VAL A 93 3.76 -8.67 -1.12
CA VAL A 93 5.11 -8.47 -1.66
C VAL A 93 6.07 -8.32 -0.50
N ALA A 94 7.36 -8.60 -0.73
CA ALA A 94 8.36 -8.36 0.30
C ALA A 94 8.41 -6.86 0.61
N LEU A 95 8.03 -6.46 1.83
CA LEU A 95 8.23 -5.10 2.31
C LEU A 95 9.61 -5.05 2.94
N ASP A 96 10.48 -4.17 2.47
CA ASP A 96 11.92 -4.22 2.73
C ASP A 96 12.25 -4.53 4.21
N ASN A 97 13.10 -5.55 4.41
CA ASN A 97 13.66 -5.88 5.72
C ASN A 97 14.82 -4.93 5.91
N GLY A 98 14.53 -3.70 6.34
CA GLY A 98 15.49 -2.59 6.43
C GLY A 98 16.92 -3.10 6.59
N SER A 99 17.70 -3.00 5.51
CA SER A 99 19.11 -3.34 5.57
C SER A 99 19.76 -2.35 6.51
N ARG A 100 19.98 -2.81 7.74
CA ARG A 100 20.89 -2.20 8.71
C ARG A 100 22.24 -2.10 8.00
N ARG A 101 22.58 -0.90 7.53
CA ARG A 101 23.94 -0.51 7.16
C ARG A 101 24.35 0.61 8.07
#